data_AF-A0A1G8X777-F1
#
_entry.id   AF-A0A1G8X777-F1
#
_cell.length_a   1.000
_cell.length_b   1.000
_cell.length_c   1.000
_cell.angle_alpha   90.00
_cell.angle_beta   90.00
_cell.angle_gamma   90.00
#
_symmetry.space_group_name_H-M   'P 1'
#
loop_
_entity.id
_entity.type
_entity.pdbx_description
1 polymer ?
#
loop_
_entity_poly.entity_id
_entity_poly.type
_entity_poly.pdbx_seq_one_letter_code
_entity_poly.pdbx_strand_id
1 'polypeptide(L)'
;MEIPDEQEDAYYAFPDDLYESIPAHQAFGQPFAIQNDVFEECEWHSGQTDKEWILLLQVDSDEDNLDIMWGDAGMIYFCIPKNALAQQKFEESWMIYQCH
;
A
#
# COMPACT_ATOMS: atom_id res chain seq x y z
N MET A 1 -10.47 -23.89 -5.22
CA MET A 1 -9.27 -24.76 -5.22
C MET A 1 -9.11 -25.20 -3.79
N GLU A 2 -9.14 -26.50 -3.50
CA GLU A 2 -8.91 -27.03 -2.14
C GLU A 2 -7.41 -27.17 -1.91
N ILE A 3 -6.93 -26.68 -0.78
CA ILE A 3 -5.54 -26.82 -0.34
C ILE A 3 -5.45 -28.16 0.39
N PRO A 4 -4.47 -29.03 0.09
CA PRO A 4 -4.28 -30.26 0.84
C PRO A 4 -4.01 -29.97 2.33
N ASP A 5 -4.63 -30.71 3.25
CA ASP A 5 -4.48 -30.52 4.71
C ASP A 5 -3.01 -30.45 5.16
N GLU A 6 -2.12 -31.21 4.53
CA GLU A 6 -0.67 -31.21 4.82
C GLU A 6 0.05 -29.90 4.47
N GLN A 7 -0.59 -29.05 3.66
CA GLN A 7 -0.06 -27.76 3.19
C GLN A 7 -0.86 -26.58 3.75
N GLU A 8 -1.88 -26.83 4.58
CA GLU A 8 -2.77 -25.80 5.12
C GLU A 8 -1.98 -24.78 5.95
N ASP A 9 -1.21 -25.25 6.93
CA ASP A 9 -0.38 -24.39 7.79
C ASP A 9 0.63 -23.59 6.96
N ALA A 10 1.29 -24.23 5.99
CA ALA A 10 2.26 -23.57 5.12
C ALA A 10 1.61 -22.53 4.21
N TYR A 11 0.38 -22.77 3.74
CA TYR A 11 -0.35 -21.83 2.90
C TYR A 11 -0.78 -20.58 3.68
N TYR A 12 -1.21 -20.73 4.94
CA TYR A 12 -1.57 -19.59 5.78
C TYR A 12 -0.35 -18.86 6.33
N ALA A 13 0.77 -19.54 6.55
CA ALA A 13 2.04 -18.92 6.94
C ALA A 13 2.77 -18.25 5.77
N PHE A 14 2.60 -18.73 4.54
CA PHE A 14 3.33 -18.21 3.38
C PHE A 14 3.14 -16.71 3.11
N PRO A 15 1.93 -16.11 3.22
CA PRO A 15 1.75 -14.68 3.14
C PRO A 15 2.55 -13.97 4.24
N ASP A 16 2.42 -14.38 5.49
CA ASP A 16 3.11 -13.77 6.63
C ASP A 16 4.64 -13.88 6.47
N ASP A 17 5.16 -15.05 6.10
CA ASP A 17 6.59 -15.27 5.82
C ASP A 17 7.08 -14.42 4.63
N LEU A 18 6.26 -14.25 3.60
CA LEU A 18 6.59 -13.40 2.45
C LEU A 18 6.60 -11.92 2.85
N TYR A 19 5.65 -11.50 3.70
CA TYR A 19 5.50 -10.11 4.15
C TYR A 19 6.50 -9.70 5.23
N GLU A 20 6.86 -10.59 6.16
CA GLU A 20 7.92 -10.36 7.14
C GLU A 20 9.31 -10.25 6.49
N SER A 21 9.49 -10.82 5.29
CA SER A 21 10.81 -10.92 4.65
C SER A 21 11.26 -9.67 3.89
N ILE A 22 10.39 -8.68 3.65
CA ILE A 22 10.74 -7.48 2.88
C ILE A 22 10.02 -6.27 3.47
N PRO A 23 10.73 -5.32 4.13
CA PRO A 23 10.12 -4.03 4.44
C PRO A 23 9.76 -3.37 3.11
N ALA A 24 8.47 -3.14 2.90
CA ALA A 24 7.88 -2.77 1.62
C ALA A 24 7.85 -1.25 1.43
N HIS A 25 8.79 -0.50 2.01
CA HIS A 25 9.03 0.88 1.61
C HIS A 25 9.35 0.91 0.11
N GLN A 26 8.53 1.58 -0.69
CA GLN A 26 8.79 1.74 -2.12
C GLN A 26 8.39 3.13 -2.61
N ALA A 27 9.16 3.61 -3.59
CA ALA A 27 8.79 4.77 -4.37
C ALA A 27 8.32 4.30 -5.75
N PHE A 28 7.18 4.85 -6.21
CA PHE A 28 6.53 4.44 -7.45
C PHE A 28 6.14 2.96 -7.49
N GLY A 29 5.68 2.47 -8.64
CA GLY A 29 5.21 1.09 -8.79
C GLY A 29 3.73 0.92 -8.42
N GLN A 30 3.34 -0.34 -8.18
CA GLN A 30 2.00 -0.68 -7.72
C GLN A 30 1.99 -0.69 -6.19
N PRO A 31 1.02 -0.01 -5.55
CA PRO A 31 0.91 0.00 -4.10
C PRO A 31 0.62 -1.39 -3.57
N PHE A 32 1.23 -1.72 -2.44
CA PHE A 32 0.93 -2.94 -1.72
C PHE A 32 -0.26 -2.70 -0.79
N ALA A 33 -1.48 -2.99 -1.25
CA ALA A 33 -2.70 -2.73 -0.48
C ALA A 33 -2.87 -3.71 0.68
N ILE A 34 -3.16 -3.19 1.88
CA ILE A 34 -3.54 -3.98 3.06
C ILE A 34 -5.04 -4.26 3.07
N GLN A 35 -5.85 -3.27 2.67
CA GLN A 35 -7.31 -3.32 2.68
C GLN A 35 -7.87 -3.28 1.25
N ASN A 36 -8.56 -2.21 0.86
CA ASN A 36 -9.06 -2.06 -0.51
C ASN A 36 -7.93 -1.56 -1.43
N ASP A 37 -8.18 -1.55 -2.73
CA ASP A 37 -7.24 -0.96 -3.68
C ASP A 37 -6.97 0.51 -3.34
N VAL A 38 -5.68 0.85 -3.22
CA VAL A 38 -5.23 2.18 -2.78
C VAL A 38 -5.64 3.27 -3.79
N PHE A 39 -5.65 2.96 -5.08
CA PHE A 39 -6.04 3.92 -6.11
C PHE A 39 -7.56 4.10 -6.16
N GLU A 40 -8.35 3.04 -5.97
CA GLU A 40 -9.80 3.16 -5.79
C GLU A 40 -10.16 4.01 -4.56
N GLU A 41 -9.43 3.85 -3.44
CA GLU A 41 -9.61 4.72 -2.27
C GLU A 41 -9.25 6.18 -2.57
N CYS A 42 -8.20 6.43 -3.36
CA CYS A 42 -7.89 7.78 -3.84
C CYS A 42 -9.04 8.35 -4.66
N GLU A 43 -9.62 7.58 -5.58
CA GLU A 43 -10.77 8.01 -6.38
C GLU A 43 -11.98 8.33 -5.51
N TRP A 44 -12.32 7.44 -4.57
CA TRP A 44 -13.43 7.64 -3.63
C TRP A 44 -13.22 8.92 -2.83
N HIS A 45 -12.10 9.02 -2.10
CA HIS A 45 -11.89 10.11 -1.14
C HIS A 45 -11.68 11.46 -1.81
N SER A 46 -11.08 11.48 -3.00
CA SER A 46 -10.89 12.70 -3.77
C SER A 46 -12.11 13.12 -4.59
N GLY A 47 -13.02 12.19 -4.87
CA GLY A 47 -14.12 12.38 -5.83
C GLY A 47 -13.65 12.50 -7.28
N GLN A 48 -12.42 12.07 -7.60
CA GLN A 48 -11.83 12.17 -8.94
C GLN A 48 -11.76 10.79 -9.61
N THR A 49 -12.87 10.34 -10.19
CA THR A 49 -13.03 8.99 -10.77
C THR A 49 -12.43 8.79 -12.17
N ASP A 50 -11.98 9.86 -12.83
CA ASP A 50 -11.43 9.82 -14.20
C ASP A 50 -9.92 10.06 -14.23
N LYS A 51 -9.22 9.81 -13.13
CA LYS A 51 -7.78 10.06 -12.99
C LYS A 51 -6.99 8.77 -13.04
N GLU A 52 -5.91 8.76 -13.80
CA GLU A 52 -4.88 7.74 -13.66
C GLU A 52 -4.00 8.12 -12.46
N TRP A 53 -4.04 7.33 -11.39
CA TRP A 53 -3.26 7.55 -10.18
C TRP A 53 -1.87 6.93 -10.27
N ILE A 54 -0.91 7.56 -9.60
CA ILE A 54 0.47 7.11 -9.48
C ILE A 54 0.85 7.10 -8.01
N LEU A 55 1.45 6.01 -7.55
CA LEU A 55 2.11 5.98 -6.24
C LEU A 55 3.37 6.84 -6.30
N LEU A 56 3.54 7.75 -5.36
CA LEU A 56 4.79 8.47 -5.14
C LEU A 56 5.68 7.73 -4.15
N LEU A 57 5.09 7.33 -3.02
CA LEU A 57 5.78 6.70 -1.91
C LEU A 57 4.78 5.87 -1.11
N GLN A 58 5.17 4.66 -0.71
CA GLN A 58 4.54 3.97 0.42
C GLN A 58 5.57 3.70 1.50
N VAL A 59 5.11 3.69 2.74
CA VAL A 59 5.92 3.45 3.93
C VAL A 59 5.15 2.48 4.83
N ASP A 60 5.66 1.27 4.99
CA ASP A 60 5.14 0.29 5.96
C ASP A 60 5.54 0.64 7.39
N SER A 61 4.95 -0.08 8.33
CA SER A 61 5.44 -0.11 9.70
C SER A 61 6.81 -0.79 9.69
N ASP A 62 7.78 -0.17 10.34
CA ASP A 62 9.19 -0.59 10.34
C ASP A 62 9.80 -0.22 11.69
N GLU A 63 9.52 -1.06 12.69
CA GLU A 63 10.01 -0.89 14.06
C GLU A 63 11.53 -1.10 14.15
N ASP A 64 12.08 -2.01 13.34
CA ASP A 64 13.49 -2.41 13.42
C ASP A 64 14.46 -1.36 12.85
N ASN A 65 14.10 -0.68 11.76
CA ASN A 65 15.00 0.28 11.10
C ASN A 65 14.62 1.74 11.33
N LEU A 66 13.33 2.03 11.46
CA LEU A 66 12.82 3.42 11.50
C LEU A 66 12.07 3.76 12.79
N ASP A 67 11.78 2.78 13.66
CA ASP A 67 10.98 2.94 14.88
C ASP A 67 9.61 3.57 14.56
N ILE A 68 8.96 3.11 13.48
CA ILE A 68 7.65 3.58 13.04
C ILE A 68 6.61 2.46 13.03
N MET A 69 5.42 2.77 13.54
CA MET A 69 4.25 1.89 13.55
C MET A 69 3.01 2.67 13.11
N TRP A 70 2.31 2.14 12.11
CA TRP A 70 1.10 2.72 11.54
C TRP A 70 -0.13 1.95 12.04
N GLY A 71 -0.61 2.28 13.25
CA GLY A 71 -1.74 1.55 13.83
C GLY A 71 -1.33 0.13 14.25
N ASP A 72 -2.02 -0.88 13.72
CA ASP A 72 -1.69 -2.30 13.93
C ASP A 72 -0.96 -2.84 12.68
N ALA A 73 0.35 -2.62 12.61
CA ALA A 73 1.21 -3.00 11.49
C ALA A 73 0.70 -2.53 10.10
N GLY A 74 0.18 -1.30 10.02
CA GLY A 74 -0.36 -0.71 8.80
C GLY A 74 0.68 -0.09 7.86
N MET A 75 0.18 0.67 6.87
CA MET A 75 0.97 1.35 5.84
C MET A 75 0.32 2.70 5.45
N ILE A 76 1.15 3.67 5.12
CA ILE A 76 0.73 4.93 4.49
C ILE A 76 1.18 4.98 3.03
N TYR A 77 0.37 5.63 2.21
CA TYR A 77 0.60 5.77 0.78
C TYR A 77 0.42 7.23 0.37
N PHE A 78 1.34 7.76 -0.42
CA PHE A 78 1.20 9.04 -1.10
C PHE A 78 0.94 8.79 -2.58
N CYS A 79 -0.22 9.19 -3.06
CA CYS A 79 -0.65 9.03 -4.44
C CYS A 79 -0.88 10.39 -5.09
N ILE A 80 -0.77 10.45 -6.41
CA ILE A 80 -0.99 11.69 -7.17
C ILE A 80 -1.63 11.38 -8.52
N PRO A 81 -2.54 12.22 -9.05
CA PRO A 81 -2.97 12.11 -10.43
C PRO A 81 -1.78 12.27 -11.39
N LYS A 82 -1.65 11.38 -12.37
CA LYS A 82 -0.53 11.37 -13.33
C LYS A 82 -0.33 12.71 -14.05
N ASN A 83 -1.42 13.39 -14.39
CA ASN A 83 -1.38 14.72 -15.03
C ASN A 83 -0.84 15.81 -14.10
N ALA A 84 -1.08 15.71 -12.79
CA ALA A 84 -0.54 16.61 -11.78
C ALA A 84 0.95 16.35 -11.55
N LEU A 85 1.37 15.07 -11.51
CA LEU A 85 2.78 14.69 -11.46
C LEU A 85 3.57 15.25 -12.65
N ALA A 86 3.03 15.12 -13.86
CA ALA A 86 3.65 15.68 -15.07
C ALA A 86 3.80 17.22 -15.02
N GLN A 87 2.94 17.91 -14.27
CA GLN A 87 2.96 19.36 -14.05
C GLN A 87 3.68 19.77 -12.75
N GLN A 88 4.24 18.81 -12.01
CA GLN A 88 4.90 19.02 -10.72
C GLN A 88 3.98 19.65 -9.65
N LYS A 89 2.66 19.42 -9.74
CA LYS A 89 1.66 19.92 -8.79
C LYS A 89 1.50 18.98 -7.60
N PHE A 90 2.53 18.88 -6.77
CA PHE A 90 2.55 17.97 -5.62
C PHE A 90 1.52 18.33 -4.55
N GLU A 91 0.94 19.54 -4.58
CA GLU A 91 -0.21 19.93 -3.78
C GLU A 91 -1.49 19.14 -4.10
N GLU A 92 -1.55 18.47 -5.28
CA GLU A 92 -2.66 17.58 -5.64
C GLU A 92 -2.46 16.13 -5.15
N SER A 93 -1.46 15.88 -4.31
CA SER A 93 -1.22 14.54 -3.74
C SER A 93 -2.24 14.18 -2.66
N TRP A 94 -2.54 12.89 -2.57
CA TRP A 94 -3.44 12.29 -1.58
C TRP A 94 -2.68 11.30 -0.71
N MET A 95 -2.98 11.33 0.59
CA MET A 95 -2.47 10.34 1.53
C MET A 95 -3.58 9.34 1.86
N ILE A 96 -3.29 8.06 1.67
CA ILE A 96 -4.13 6.95 2.12
C ILE A 96 -3.44 6.29 3.31
N TYR A 97 -4.23 5.81 4.27
CA TYR A 97 -3.76 5.10 5.44
C TYR A 97 -4.60 3.84 5.61
N GLN A 98 -3.94 2.69 5.72
CA GLN A 98 -4.58 1.40 5.94
C GLN A 98 -3.86 0.67 7.09
N CYS A 99 -4.61 -0.07 7.90
CA CYS A 99 -4.08 -0.97 8.92
C CYS A 99 -4.99 -2.20 9.06
N HIS A 100 -4.50 -3.23 9.77
CA HIS A 100 -5.28 -4.44 10.06
C HIS A 100 -6.44 -4.18 11.02
#